data_AF-A0ABD4QAE7-F1
#
_entry.id   AF-A0ABD4QAE7-F1
#
_cell.length_a   1.000
_cell.length_b   1.000
_cell.length_c   1.000
_cell.angle_alpha   90.00
_cell.angle_beta   90.00
_cell.angle_gamma   90.00
#
_symmetry.space_group_name_H-M   'P 1'
#
loop_
_entity.id
_entity.type
_entity.pdbx_description
1 polymer ?
#
loop_
_entity_poly.entity_id
_entity_poly.type
_entity_poly.pdbx_seq_one_letter_code
_entity_poly.pdbx_strand_id
1 'polypeptide(L)' 'GLQYFLGNYGPQAVVLVEPGNAEPFRRIELPARRVHFAVDSARPRFAYIFTEDGQLHQLNVITAKIEKSIKLTEPYS' A
#
# COMPACT_ATOMS: atom_id res chain seq x y z
N GLY A 1 15.58 8.22 9.85
CA GLY A 1 14.61 7.11 9.72
C GLY A 1 13.89 7.23 8.41
N LEU A 2 13.29 6.15 7.89
CA LEU A 2 12.52 6.21 6.65
C LEU A 2 11.32 7.16 6.83
N GLN A 3 11.20 8.16 5.96
CA GLN A 3 10.11 9.15 5.99
C GLN A 3 9.38 9.11 4.66
N TYR A 4 8.10 8.77 4.70
CA TYR A 4 7.24 8.71 3.52
C TYR A 4 5.79 8.97 3.91
N PHE A 5 4.98 9.32 2.92
CA PHE A 5 3.53 9.30 3.03
C PHE A 5 2.96 8.20 2.13
N LEU A 6 1.87 7.59 2.57
CA LEU A 6 1.08 6.66 1.78
C LEU A 6 -0.32 7.26 1.59
N GLY A 7 -0.67 7.56 0.35
CA GLY A 7 -1.97 8.12 -0.01
C GLY A 7 -2.71 7.23 -0.99
N ASN A 8 -4.01 7.45 -1.16
CA ASN A 8 -4.76 6.86 -2.27
C ASN A 8 -4.50 7.61 -3.58
N TYR A 9 -4.66 6.93 -4.71
CA TYR A 9 -4.62 7.54 -6.05
C TYR A 9 -5.75 6.96 -6.90
N GLY A 10 -6.95 7.53 -6.75
CA GLY A 10 -8.19 6.87 -7.17
C GLY A 10 -8.56 5.67 -6.27
N PRO A 11 -9.54 4.84 -6.68
CA PRO A 11 -10.03 3.74 -5.84
C PRO A 11 -9.14 2.49 -5.89
N GLN A 12 -8.35 2.30 -6.94
CA GLN A 12 -7.60 1.05 -7.21
C GLN A 12 -6.08 1.29 -7.31
N ALA A 13 -5.57 2.34 -6.68
CA ALA A 13 -4.14 2.54 -6.53
C ALA A 13 -3.83 3.30 -5.24
N VAL A 14 -2.59 3.14 -4.79
CA VAL A 14 -1.96 3.99 -3.77
C VAL A 14 -0.76 4.71 -4.37
N VAL A 15 -0.37 5.81 -3.76
CA VAL A 15 0.84 6.55 -4.08
C VAL A 15 1.73 6.61 -2.86
N LEU A 16 2.99 6.24 -3.04
CA LEU A 16 4.04 6.48 -2.09
C LEU A 16 4.68 7.83 -2.41
N VAL A 17 4.81 8.70 -1.40
CA VAL A 17 5.42 10.02 -1.51
C VAL A 17 6.67 10.07 -0.63
N GLU A 18 7.84 10.28 -1.23
CA GLU A 18 9.12 10.46 -0.56
C GLU A 18 9.63 11.90 -0.74
N PRO A 19 9.39 12.80 0.24
CA PRO A 19 9.85 14.18 0.16
C PRO A 19 11.37 14.26 -0.01
N GLY A 20 11.85 15.12 -0.91
CA GLY A 20 13.27 15.33 -1.16
C GLY A 20 13.93 14.31 -2.09
N ASN A 21 13.21 13.27 -2.55
CA ASN A 21 13.66 12.41 -3.63
C ASN A 21 13.44 13.10 -5.00
N ALA A 22 14.33 12.86 -5.97
CA ALA A 22 14.19 13.36 -7.34
C ALA A 22 12.96 12.77 -8.05
N GLU A 23 12.58 11.54 -7.72
CA GLU A 23 11.33 10.90 -8.14
C GLU A 23 10.45 10.64 -6.91
N PRO A 24 9.76 11.67 -6.38
CA PRO A 24 9.12 11.60 -5.08
C PRO A 24 7.82 10.80 -5.11
N PHE A 25 7.24 10.53 -6.28
CA PHE A 25 5.95 9.85 -6.42
C PHE A 25 6.10 8.48 -7.07
N ARG A 26 5.68 7.43 -6.36
CA ARG A 26 5.59 6.08 -6.91
C ARG A 26 4.17 5.56 -6.78
N ARG A 27 3.48 5.37 -7.92
CA ARG A 27 2.12 4.82 -7.99
C ARG A 27 2.18 3.29 -7.96
N ILE A 28 1.37 2.68 -7.11
CA ILE A 28 1.21 1.22 -7.01
C ILE A 28 -0.23 0.85 -7.32
N GLU A 29 -0.42 0.02 -8.34
CA GLU A 29 -1.74 -0.51 -8.71
C GLU A 29 -2.17 -1.63 -7.76
N LEU A 30 -3.48 -1.68 -7.49
CA LEU A 30 -4.08 -2.70 -6.65
C LEU A 30 -4.90 -3.69 -7.51
N PRO A 31 -5.00 -4.96 -7.10
CA PRO A 31 -5.79 -5.95 -7.84
C PRO A 31 -7.31 -5.71 -7.73
N ALA A 32 -7.76 -5.01 -6.69
CA ALA A 32 -9.16 -4.63 -6.46
C ALA A 32 -9.22 -3.28 -5.71
N ARG A 33 -10.41 -2.67 -5.57
CA ARG A 33 -10.52 -1.35 -4.92
C ARG A 33 -10.07 -1.41 -3.47
N ARG A 34 -9.40 -0.36 -3.01
CA ARG A 34 -8.92 -0.23 -1.63
C ARG A 34 -10.08 -0.02 -0.68
N VAL A 35 -10.12 -0.80 0.39
CA VAL A 35 -10.97 -0.56 1.56
C VAL A 35 -10.20 0.25 2.62
N HIS A 36 -8.99 -0.17 2.99
CA HIS A 36 -8.17 0.49 4.00
C HIS A 36 -6.66 0.32 3.75
N PHE A 37 -5.82 1.13 4.41
CA PHE A 37 -4.37 0.87 4.53
C PHE A 37 -3.82 1.35 5.87
N ALA A 38 -2.69 0.80 6.29
CA ALA A 38 -1.95 1.27 7.47
C ALA A 38 -0.44 1.02 7.30
N VAL A 39 0.38 1.81 7.98
CA VAL A 39 1.84 1.63 8.04
C VAL A 39 2.21 0.73 9.22
N ASP A 40 3.29 -0.05 9.09
CA ASP A 40 3.83 -0.84 10.19
C ASP A 40 4.84 -0.01 10.99
N SER A 41 4.45 0.43 12.19
CA SER A 41 5.30 1.26 13.05
C SER A 41 6.50 0.50 13.64
N ALA A 42 6.40 -0.83 13.78
CA ALA A 42 7.50 -1.67 14.25
C ALA A 42 8.49 -2.01 13.12
N ARG A 43 8.01 -2.10 11.88
CA ARG A 43 8.81 -2.37 10.68
C ARG A 43 8.50 -1.34 9.58
N PRO A 44 9.08 -0.13 9.65
CA PRO A 44 8.74 0.98 8.74
C PRO A 44 8.95 0.71 7.24
N ARG A 45 9.68 -0.36 6.88
CA ARG A 45 9.80 -0.84 5.50
C ARG A 45 8.48 -1.36 4.92
N PHE A 46 7.49 -1.67 5.76
CA PHE A 46 6.24 -2.28 5.33
C PHE A 46 5.02 -1.41 5.60
N ALA A 47 4.06 -1.51 4.70
CA ALA A 47 2.69 -1.06 4.89
C ALA A 47 1.74 -2.19 4.48
N TYR A 48 0.50 -2.11 4.92
CA TYR A 48 -0.53 -3.09 4.64
C TYR A 48 -1.74 -2.43 4.00
N ILE A 49 -2.24 -3.03 2.94
CA ILE A 49 -3.37 -2.51 2.16
C ILE A 49 -4.42 -3.61 2.09
N PHE A 50 -5.64 -3.27 2.49
CA PHE A 50 -6.78 -4.18 2.46
C PHE A 50 -7.71 -3.78 1.32
N THR A 51 -8.08 -4.74 0.47
CA THR A 51 -8.88 -4.53 -0.74
C THR A 51 -10.24 -5.22 -0.64
N GLU A 52 -11.18 -4.77 -1.47
CA GLU A 52 -12.58 -5.22 -1.43
C GLU A 52 -12.77 -6.69 -1.79
N ASP A 53 -11.80 -7.32 -2.47
CA ASP A 53 -11.79 -8.76 -2.70
C ASP A 53 -11.40 -9.55 -1.43
N GLY A 54 -11.27 -8.89 -0.28
CA GLY A 54 -11.01 -9.49 1.03
C GLY A 54 -9.55 -9.89 1.26
N GLN A 55 -8.63 -9.40 0.44
CA GLN A 55 -7.19 -9.66 0.56
C GLN A 55 -6.48 -8.57 1.35
N LEU A 56 -5.49 -8.99 2.16
CA LEU A 56 -4.49 -8.12 2.76
C LEU A 56 -3.17 -8.24 2.00
N HIS A 57 -2.67 -7.12 1.51
CA HIS A 57 -1.43 -7.00 0.77
C HIS A 57 -0.34 -6.38 1.64
N GLN A 58 0.84 -7.00 1.66
CA GLN A 58 2.04 -6.40 2.23
C GLN A 58 2.78 -5.61 1.15
N LEU A 59 2.82 -4.29 1.30
CA LEU A 59 3.61 -3.38 0.47
C LEU A 59 5.00 -3.19 1.08
N ASN A 60 6.04 -3.41 0.29
CA ASN A 60 7.38 -2.97 0.62
C ASN A 60 7.60 -1.57 0.04
N VAL A 61 7.76 -0.58 0.92
CA VAL A 61 7.79 0.83 0.50
C VAL A 61 9.10 1.22 -0.18
N ILE A 62 10.18 0.45 0.05
CA ILE A 62 11.47 0.69 -0.61
C ILE A 62 11.42 0.24 -2.06
N THR A 63 10.87 -0.94 -2.33
CA THR A 63 10.77 -1.48 -3.68
C THR A 63 9.51 -1.02 -4.42
N ALA A 64 8.57 -0.39 -3.70
CA ALA A 64 7.23 -0.01 -4.18
C ALA A 64 6.45 -1.19 -4.81
N LYS A 65 6.57 -2.39 -4.20
CA LYS A 65 5.92 -3.61 -4.68
C LYS A 65 5.12 -4.30 -3.59
N ILE A 66 3.98 -4.87 -3.98
CA ILE A 66 3.26 -5.84 -3.17
C ILE A 66 4.08 -7.14 -3.18
N GLU A 67 4.57 -7.56 -2.02
CA GLU A 67 5.44 -8.74 -1.90
C GLU A 67 4.67 -9.98 -1.48
N LYS A 68 3.55 -9.82 -0.77
CA LYS A 68 2.70 -10.92 -0.29
C LYS A 68 1.24 -10.49 -0.26
N SER A 69 0.35 -11.46 -0.47
CA SER A 69 -1.09 -11.30 -0.35
C SER A 69 -1.67 -12.50 0.41
N ILE A 70 -2.65 -12.26 1.27
CA ILE A 70 -3.41 -13.33 1.93
C ILE A 70 -4.88 -12.96 1.96
N LYS A 71 -5.75 -13.93 1.71
CA LYS A 71 -7.20 -13.82 1.86
C LYS A 71 -7.54 -13.82 3.36
N LEU A 72 -8.16 -12.75 3.86
CA LEU A 72 -8.55 -12.62 5.28
C LEU A 72 -10.06 -12.63 5.48
N THR A 73 -10.83 -12.14 4.50
CA THR A 73 -12.29 -12.09 4.56
C THR A 73 -12.90 -12.49 3.22
N GLU A 74 -14.22 -12.69 3.20
CA GLU A 74 -14.98 -12.68 1.95
C GLU A 74 -14.99 -11.27 1.30
N PRO A 75 -15.31 -11.15 0.00
CA PRO A 75 -15.37 -9.86 -0.67
C PRO A 75 -16.43 -8.92 -0.06
N TYR A 76 -16.14 -7.63 -0.06
CA TYR A 76 -17.08 -6.57 0.29
C TYR A 76 -17.93 -6.25 -0.94
N SER A 77 -19.26 -6.27 -0.77
CA SER A 77 -20.25 -5.93 -1.80
C SER A 77 -20.60 -4.45 -1.78
#